data_AF-K1R0X6-F1
#
_entry.id   AF-K1R0X6-F1
#
_cell.length_a   1.000
_cell.length_b   1.000
_cell.length_c   1.000
_cell.angle_alpha   90.00
_cell.angle_beta   90.00
_cell.angle_gamma   90.00
#
_symmetry.space_group_name_H-M   'P 1'
#
loop_
_entity.id
_entity.type
_entity.pdbx_description
1 polymer ?
#
loop_
_entity_poly.entity_id
_entity_poly.type
_entity_poly.pdbx_seq_one_letter_code
_entity_poly.pdbx_strand_id
1 'polypeptide(L)'
;MDSKANFSWNLSDSNKGLKEKLKTKYVTLPVKNIPPPTLNSPSPWQYPEYLNFSERFATFHDWPKYLRGPAKKDLARAGFIYTRIGDKVTCFSCVMTLKNWEPQDDAYNEHIRWSKHCPYAKMVTDGKLARG
;
A
#
# COMPACT_ATOMS: atom_id res chain seq x y z
N MET A 1 6.30 -13.71 16.09
CA MET A 1 5.83 -12.40 16.59
C MET A 1 7.00 -11.44 16.41
N ASP A 2 7.12 -10.57 15.42
CA ASP A 2 6.24 -10.05 14.38
C ASP A 2 7.13 -9.74 13.17
N SER A 3 6.83 -10.26 11.98
CA SER A 3 7.60 -9.91 10.77
C SER A 3 6.67 -9.57 9.60
N LYS A 4 5.78 -8.60 9.83
CA LYS A 4 5.05 -7.90 8.77
C LYS A 4 5.91 -6.85 8.04
N ALA A 5 7.11 -6.52 8.56
CA ALA A 5 8.18 -5.88 7.79
C ALA A 5 9.58 -6.29 8.25
N ASN A 6 10.45 -6.61 7.29
CA ASN A 6 11.90 -6.72 7.50
C ASN A 6 12.52 -5.39 7.05
N PHE A 7 13.42 -4.78 7.85
CA PHE A 7 14.69 -4.16 7.41
C PHE A 7 15.31 -3.31 8.55
N SER A 8 16.40 -3.84 9.13
CA SER A 8 17.33 -3.12 10.00
C SER A 8 18.26 -2.23 9.16
N TRP A 9 18.44 -0.97 9.55
CA TRP A 9 19.38 -0.03 8.93
C TRP A 9 20.62 0.12 9.82
N ASN A 10 21.81 -0.16 9.27
CA ASN A 10 23.08 0.41 9.73
C ASN A 10 23.85 0.94 8.50
N LEU A 11 24.34 2.16 8.65
CA LEU A 11 24.84 3.03 7.60
C LEU A 11 26.37 3.15 7.73
N SER A 12 27.12 2.40 6.94
CA SER A 12 28.44 2.80 6.47
C SER A 12 28.78 2.03 5.20
N ASP A 13 29.49 2.72 4.31
CA ASP A 13 30.20 2.21 3.13
C ASP A 13 29.44 2.07 1.80
N SER A 14 29.90 2.94 0.88
CA SER A 14 29.96 2.77 -0.57
C SER A 14 28.69 3.06 -1.38
N ASN A 15 28.66 4.30 -1.90
CA ASN A 15 27.67 4.91 -2.81
C ASN A 15 27.37 4.16 -4.14
N LYS A 16 27.92 2.96 -4.36
CA LYS A 16 27.51 2.06 -5.45
C LYS A 16 26.41 1.08 -5.00
N GLY A 17 26.38 0.71 -3.73
CA GLY A 17 25.35 -0.16 -3.14
C GLY A 17 24.02 0.54 -2.87
N LEU A 18 23.99 1.87 -2.78
CA LEU A 18 22.76 2.64 -2.56
C LEU A 18 21.80 2.58 -3.75
N LYS A 19 22.29 2.59 -5.00
CA LYS A 19 21.41 2.48 -6.19
C LYS A 19 20.78 1.08 -6.32
N GLU A 20 21.51 0.03 -5.94
CA GLU A 20 20.99 -1.35 -5.95
C GLU A 20 20.11 -1.62 -4.71
N LYS A 21 20.43 -1.03 -3.54
CA LYS A 21 19.58 -1.07 -2.34
C LYS A 21 18.30 -0.24 -2.44
N LEU A 22 18.28 0.83 -3.25
CA LEU A 22 17.05 1.56 -3.58
C LEU A 22 16.13 0.71 -4.46
N LYS A 23 16.66 -0.08 -5.41
CA LYS A 23 15.85 -1.06 -6.17
C LYS A 23 15.23 -2.14 -5.28
N THR A 24 15.91 -2.56 -4.20
CA THR A 24 15.34 -3.52 -3.23
C THR A 24 14.42 -2.87 -2.20
N LYS A 25 14.51 -1.55 -1.97
CA LYS A 25 13.58 -0.77 -1.14
C LYS A 25 12.31 -0.34 -1.90
N TYR A 26 12.44 -0.13 -3.20
CA TYR A 26 11.37 0.23 -4.12
C TYR A 26 11.33 -0.82 -5.23
N VAL A 27 10.82 -2.00 -4.90
CA VAL A 27 10.30 -2.85 -5.96
C VAL A 27 9.01 -2.17 -6.39
N THR A 28 9.05 -1.39 -7.48
CA THR A 28 7.87 -1.27 -8.35
C THR A 28 7.62 -2.68 -8.84
N LEU A 29 6.97 -3.52 -8.02
CA LEU A 29 6.26 -4.62 -8.61
C LEU A 29 5.23 -3.90 -9.48
N PRO A 30 5.26 -4.04 -10.81
CA PRO A 30 4.04 -3.81 -11.53
C PRO A 30 3.08 -4.76 -10.83
N VAL A 31 2.11 -4.21 -10.09
CA VAL A 31 0.82 -4.88 -10.08
C VAL A 31 0.59 -5.14 -11.55
N LYS A 32 0.55 -6.41 -11.96
CA LYS A 32 0.88 -6.80 -13.35
C LYS A 32 0.02 -6.08 -14.43
N ASN A 33 -0.98 -5.32 -13.99
CA ASN A 33 -1.93 -4.51 -14.76
C ASN A 33 -2.08 -3.04 -14.27
N ILE A 34 -1.15 -2.47 -13.48
CA ILE A 34 -1.21 -1.05 -13.07
C ILE A 34 -0.02 -0.32 -13.69
N PRO A 35 -0.27 0.73 -14.50
CA PRO A 35 0.81 1.49 -15.12
C PRO A 35 1.72 2.07 -14.03
N PRO A 36 3.04 2.15 -14.27
CA PRO A 36 3.94 2.79 -13.31
C PRO A 36 3.47 4.22 -13.02
N PRO A 37 3.59 4.69 -11.76
CA PRO A 37 3.19 6.04 -11.42
C PRO A 37 3.99 7.02 -12.28
N THR A 38 3.31 7.97 -12.93
CA THR A 38 3.98 8.97 -13.77
C THR A 38 4.80 9.88 -12.86
N LEU A 39 6.13 9.68 -12.84
CA LEU A 39 7.08 10.36 -11.93
C LEU A 39 7.11 11.90 -12.07
N ASN A 40 6.47 12.45 -13.12
CA ASN A 40 6.39 13.88 -13.41
C ASN A 40 4.98 14.47 -13.18
N SER A 41 4.11 13.80 -12.42
CA SER A 41 2.76 14.31 -12.15
C SER A 41 2.78 15.40 -11.07
N PRO A 42 2.06 16.53 -11.24
CA PRO A 42 1.83 17.51 -10.17
C PRO A 42 0.89 16.99 -9.06
N SER A 43 0.40 15.75 -9.18
CA SER A 43 -0.46 15.11 -8.19
C SER A 43 0.32 14.75 -6.93
N PRO A 44 -0.23 15.02 -5.71
CA PRO A 44 0.35 14.51 -4.46
C PRO A 44 0.17 12.97 -4.30
N TRP A 45 -0.49 12.34 -5.26
CA TRP A 45 -0.79 10.90 -5.29
C TRP A 45 -0.04 10.21 -6.42
N GLN A 46 0.58 9.07 -6.11
CA GLN A 46 1.32 8.31 -7.13
C GLN A 46 0.43 7.66 -8.18
N TYR A 47 -0.78 7.25 -7.81
CA TYR A 47 -1.76 6.70 -8.76
C TYR A 47 -3.08 7.50 -8.69
N PRO A 48 -3.17 8.65 -9.38
CA PRO A 48 -4.34 9.52 -9.33
C PRO A 48 -5.62 8.86 -9.86
N GLU A 49 -5.53 7.86 -10.74
CA GLU A 49 -6.65 7.06 -11.23
C GLU A 49 -7.40 6.32 -10.10
N TYR A 50 -6.73 6.07 -8.98
CA TYR A 50 -7.30 5.41 -7.80
C TYR A 50 -7.70 6.38 -6.69
N LEU A 51 -7.86 7.66 -7.01
CA LEU A 51 -8.39 8.67 -6.08
C LEU A 51 -9.78 8.31 -5.58
N ASN A 52 -10.63 7.83 -6.48
CA ASN A 52 -11.99 7.45 -6.17
C ASN A 52 -12.04 6.08 -5.48
N PHE A 53 -12.90 5.96 -4.46
CA PHE A 53 -13.13 4.69 -3.78
C PHE A 53 -13.56 3.58 -4.74
N SER A 54 -14.45 3.87 -5.69
CA SER A 54 -14.98 2.90 -6.64
C SER A 54 -13.88 2.25 -7.48
N GLU A 55 -12.90 3.04 -7.93
CA GLU A 55 -11.76 2.54 -8.71
C GLU A 55 -10.89 1.61 -7.87
N ARG A 56 -10.63 1.97 -6.60
CA ARG A 56 -9.91 1.08 -5.68
C ARG A 56 -10.66 -0.20 -5.42
N PHE A 57 -11.95 -0.11 -5.14
CA PHE A 57 -12.78 -1.26 -4.84
C PHE A 57 -12.90 -2.22 -6.04
N ALA A 58 -12.98 -1.70 -7.27
CA ALA A 58 -13.02 -2.49 -8.50
C ALA A 58 -11.80 -3.41 -8.68
N THR A 59 -10.64 -3.05 -8.10
CA THR A 59 -9.45 -3.91 -8.13
C THR A 59 -9.64 -5.22 -7.35
N PHE A 60 -10.56 -5.26 -6.38
CA PHE A 60 -10.84 -6.43 -5.54
C PHE A 60 -11.89 -7.38 -6.12
N HIS A 61 -12.20 -7.31 -7.43
CA HIS A 61 -13.18 -8.22 -8.02
C HIS A 61 -12.74 -9.69 -7.94
N ASP A 62 -11.44 -9.97 -8.10
CA ASP A 62 -10.84 -11.30 -7.99
C ASP A 62 -10.25 -11.58 -6.59
N TRP A 63 -10.64 -10.83 -5.56
CA TRP A 63 -10.12 -11.06 -4.20
C TRP A 63 -10.49 -12.47 -3.72
N PRO A 64 -9.51 -13.35 -3.40
CA PRO A 64 -9.81 -14.74 -3.12
C PRO A 64 -10.68 -14.92 -1.88
N LYS A 65 -11.79 -15.65 -2.02
CA LYS A 65 -12.80 -15.85 -0.96
C LYS A 65 -12.27 -16.58 0.28
N TYR A 66 -11.17 -17.32 0.15
CA TYR A 66 -10.57 -18.08 1.24
C TYR A 66 -9.68 -17.23 2.15
N LEU A 67 -9.33 -16.00 1.75
CA LEU A 67 -8.51 -15.12 2.58
C LEU A 67 -9.32 -14.61 3.76
N ARG A 68 -8.71 -14.68 4.95
CA ARG A 68 -9.38 -14.42 6.23
C ARG A 68 -9.07 -13.05 6.82
N GLY A 69 -8.48 -12.14 6.04
CA GLY A 69 -8.11 -10.78 6.48
C GLY A 69 -9.30 -9.79 6.57
N PRO A 70 -9.01 -8.48 6.68
CA PRO A 70 -10.02 -7.44 6.69
C PRO A 70 -10.95 -7.49 5.47
N ALA A 71 -12.15 -6.92 5.59
CA ALA A 71 -13.05 -6.85 4.46
C ALA A 71 -12.41 -6.05 3.31
N LYS A 72 -12.56 -6.52 2.07
CA LYS A 72 -12.05 -5.82 0.88
C LYS A 72 -12.50 -4.37 0.77
N LYS A 73 -13.70 -4.06 1.30
CA LYS A 73 -14.23 -2.69 1.37
C LYS A 73 -13.36 -1.80 2.26
N ASP A 74 -12.91 -2.32 3.40
CA ASP A 74 -12.09 -1.58 4.35
C ASP A 74 -10.66 -1.42 3.85
N LEU A 75 -10.11 -2.45 3.19
CA LEU A 75 -8.83 -2.32 2.47
C LEU A 75 -8.90 -1.19 1.43
N ALA A 76 -9.94 -1.17 0.59
CA ALA A 76 -10.13 -0.12 -0.41
C ALA A 76 -10.34 1.27 0.22
N ARG A 77 -11.13 1.40 1.29
CA ARG A 77 -11.32 2.67 2.01
C ARG A 77 -10.03 3.18 2.66
N ALA A 78 -9.21 2.28 3.20
CA ALA A 78 -7.89 2.58 3.76
C ALA A 78 -6.87 3.03 2.70
N GLY A 79 -7.23 3.01 1.41
CA GLY A 79 -6.41 3.53 0.31
C GLY A 79 -5.65 2.45 -0.43
N PHE A 80 -6.00 1.18 -0.23
CA PHE A 80 -5.35 0.07 -0.91
C PHE A 80 -6.03 -0.33 -2.21
N ILE A 81 -5.22 -0.80 -3.15
CA ILE A 81 -5.58 -1.47 -4.39
C ILE A 81 -5.06 -2.90 -4.35
N TYR A 82 -5.81 -3.84 -4.90
CA TYR A 82 -5.42 -5.25 -4.91
C TYR A 82 -4.41 -5.53 -6.02
N THR A 83 -3.31 -6.20 -5.66
CA THR A 83 -2.24 -6.54 -6.62
C THR A 83 -2.52 -7.78 -7.47
N ARG A 84 -3.61 -8.51 -7.20
CA ARG A 84 -3.94 -9.83 -7.79
C ARG A 84 -2.94 -10.94 -7.44
N ILE A 85 -2.11 -10.75 -6.42
CA ILE A 85 -1.10 -11.73 -5.98
C ILE A 85 -1.32 -12.05 -4.50
N GLY A 86 -1.85 -13.24 -4.22
CA GLY A 86 -2.14 -13.67 -2.84
C GLY A 86 -3.07 -12.67 -2.15
N ASP A 87 -2.70 -12.21 -0.96
CA ASP A 87 -3.40 -11.18 -0.20
C ASP A 87 -2.72 -9.80 -0.25
N LYS A 88 -1.79 -9.60 -1.19
CA LYS A 88 -1.00 -8.37 -1.28
C LYS A 88 -1.85 -7.21 -1.78
N VAL A 89 -1.79 -6.09 -1.08
CA VAL A 89 -2.43 -4.84 -1.46
C VAL A 89 -1.45 -3.68 -1.39
N THR A 90 -1.57 -2.71 -2.30
CA THR A 90 -0.65 -1.56 -2.41
C THR A 90 -1.41 -0.27 -2.19
N CYS A 91 -0.83 0.73 -1.53
CA CYS A 91 -1.49 2.03 -1.38
C CYS A 91 -1.34 2.89 -2.65
N PHE A 92 -2.42 3.51 -3.11
CA PHE A 92 -2.39 4.40 -4.28
C PHE A 92 -1.59 5.70 -4.05
N SER A 93 -1.49 6.13 -2.78
CA SER A 93 -0.83 7.38 -2.39
C SER A 93 0.66 7.19 -2.13
N CYS A 94 1.03 6.23 -1.28
CA CYS A 94 2.40 6.06 -0.80
C CYS A 94 3.13 4.83 -1.36
N VAL A 95 2.47 4.05 -2.22
CA VAL A 95 3.04 2.87 -2.89
C VAL A 95 3.46 1.72 -1.94
N MET A 96 3.23 1.85 -0.64
CA MET A 96 3.52 0.79 0.34
C MET A 96 2.64 -0.43 0.09
N THR A 97 3.23 -1.62 0.12
CA THR A 97 2.53 -2.89 -0.10
C THR A 97 2.48 -3.70 1.19
N LEU A 98 1.29 -4.13 1.61
CA LEU A 98 1.04 -4.97 2.78
C LEU A 98 0.52 -6.34 2.38
N LYS A 99 0.75 -7.35 3.23
CA LYS A 99 0.42 -8.77 3.02
C LYS A 99 0.36 -9.51 4.36
N ASN A 100 0.01 -10.78 4.32
CA ASN A 100 -0.20 -11.64 5.49
C ASN A 100 -1.26 -11.06 6.44
N TRP A 101 -2.40 -10.71 5.87
CA TRP A 101 -3.54 -10.14 6.58
C TRP A 101 -4.22 -11.20 7.44
N GLU A 102 -4.46 -10.84 8.70
CA GLU A 102 -5.13 -11.67 9.69
C GLU A 102 -6.55 -11.15 9.96
N PRO A 103 -7.49 -11.99 10.43
CA PRO A 103 -8.88 -11.58 10.67
C PRO A 103 -9.06 -10.39 11.61
N GLN A 104 -8.13 -10.22 12.55
CA GLN A 104 -8.16 -9.16 13.55
C GLN A 104 -7.41 -7.89 13.13
N ASP A 105 -6.79 -7.87 11.95
CA ASP A 105 -6.13 -6.67 11.46
C ASP A 105 -7.15 -5.58 11.14
N ASP A 106 -6.78 -4.33 11.41
CA ASP A 106 -7.52 -3.16 10.94
C ASP A 106 -6.73 -2.49 9.81
N ALA A 107 -7.35 -2.33 8.65
CA ALA A 107 -6.69 -1.84 7.45
C ALA A 107 -6.12 -0.41 7.62
N TYR A 108 -6.80 0.45 8.36
CA TYR A 108 -6.40 1.85 8.57
C TYR A 108 -5.21 1.92 9.52
N ASN A 109 -5.30 1.19 10.64
CA ASN A 109 -4.26 1.13 11.66
C ASN A 109 -2.97 0.51 11.10
N GLU A 110 -3.08 -0.58 10.35
CA GLU A 110 -1.90 -1.18 9.71
C GLU A 110 -1.31 -0.23 8.65
N HIS A 111 -2.13 0.50 7.89
CA HIS A 111 -1.62 1.48 6.92
C HIS A 111 -0.80 2.58 7.59
N ILE A 112 -1.32 3.24 8.62
CA ILE A 112 -0.59 4.32 9.30
C ILE A 112 0.61 3.78 10.11
N ARG A 113 0.49 2.57 10.67
CA ARG A 113 1.59 1.89 11.37
C ARG A 113 2.81 1.71 10.47
N TRP A 114 2.59 1.23 9.24
CA TRP A 114 3.64 0.93 8.28
C TRP A 114 4.06 2.11 7.41
N SER A 115 3.20 3.11 7.22
CA SER A 115 3.48 4.30 6.43
C SER A 115 3.00 5.58 7.13
N LYS A 116 3.65 5.91 8.26
CA LYS A 116 3.31 7.05 9.14
C LYS A 116 3.25 8.40 8.41
N HIS A 117 3.95 8.55 7.28
CA HIS A 117 4.01 9.76 6.49
C HIS A 117 3.12 9.73 5.23
N CYS A 118 2.38 8.64 4.99
CA CYS A 118 1.42 8.58 3.89
C CYS A 118 0.34 9.67 4.05
N PRO A 119 0.20 10.61 3.10
CA PRO A 119 -0.80 11.67 3.19
C PRO A 119 -2.22 11.12 3.30
N TYR A 120 -2.54 10.08 2.52
CA TYR A 120 -3.87 9.46 2.56
C TYR A 120 -4.14 8.75 3.89
N ALA A 121 -3.15 8.00 4.41
CA ALA A 121 -3.30 7.28 5.68
C ALA A 121 -3.66 8.25 6.81
N LYS A 122 -2.92 9.36 6.93
CA LYS A 122 -3.23 10.42 7.93
C LYS A 122 -4.64 10.96 7.76
N MET A 123 -5.05 11.25 6.52
CA MET A 123 -6.40 11.79 6.25
C MET A 123 -7.52 10.84 6.72
N VAL A 124 -7.38 9.53 6.48
CA VAL A 124 -8.41 8.56 6.88
C VAL A 124 -8.34 8.18 8.36
N THR A 125 -7.17 8.20 8.99
CA THR A 125 -7.05 7.89 10.43
C THR A 125 -7.43 9.06 11.33
N ASP A 126 -7.15 10.30 10.91
CA ASP A 126 -7.51 11.52 11.65
C ASP A 126 -9.02 11.83 11.54
N GLY A 127 -9.81 10.98 10.88
CA GLY A 127 -11.25 11.18 10.69
C GLY A 127 -11.63 12.27 9.69
N LYS A 128 -10.65 12.87 8.98
CA LYS A 128 -10.88 13.93 7.99
C LYS A 128 -11.60 13.43 6.74
N LEU A 129 -11.49 12.14 6.45
CA LEU A 129 -12.35 11.40 5.53
C LEU A 129 -13.12 10.39 6.38
N ALA A 130 -14.27 10.79 6.92
CA ALA A 130 -15.06 9.94 7.82
C ALA A 130 -15.31 8.55 7.22
N ARG A 131 -15.32 7.51 8.09
CA ARG A 131 -15.47 6.07 7.75
C ARG A 131 -16.88 5.70 7.25
N GLY A 132 -17.48 6.52 6.38
CA GLY A 132 -18.81 6.33 5.79
C GLY A 132 -18.87 5.11 4.88
#